data_AF-A0A9J5YD58-F1
#
_entry.id   AF-A0A9J5YD58-F1
#
_cell.length_a   1.000
_cell.length_b   1.000
_cell.length_c   1.000
_cell.angle_alpha   90.00
_cell.angle_beta   90.00
_cell.angle_gamma   90.00
#
_symmetry.space_group_name_H-M   'P 1'
#
loop_
_entity.id
_entity.type
_entity.pdbx_description
1 polymer ?
#
loop_
_entity_poly.entity_id
_entity_poly.type
_entity_poly.pdbx_seq_one_letter_code
_entity_poly.pdbx_strand_id
1 'polypeptide(L)'
;MSLIRVSTPTGFQATSRGNCILVTTRMKWIASLVVVDLHMLGKLGEDHCWSIFKQRAFVDGQVPEGLVSMGNRTVEMCQGLPLTASVLGGLTRSQLCFPTLPCP
;
A
#
# COMPACT_ATOMS: atom_id res chain seq x y z
N MET A 1 10.31 -4.58 5.38
CA MET A 1 9.04 -3.86 5.53
C MET A 1 9.36 -2.48 6.08
N SER A 2 8.89 -1.42 5.44
CA SER A 2 9.12 -0.04 5.88
C SER A 2 8.58 0.13 7.31
N LEU A 3 9.39 0.60 8.24
CA LEU A 3 8.98 1.13 9.54
C LEU A 3 8.50 2.55 9.28
N ILE A 4 7.46 3.01 9.98
CA ILE A 4 6.97 4.40 9.91
C ILE A 4 6.92 4.90 11.33
N ARG A 5 7.48 6.07 11.60
CA ARG A 5 7.47 6.62 12.94
C ARG A 5 7.36 8.14 13.02
N VAL A 6 6.34 8.59 13.75
CA VAL A 6 6.05 9.98 14.09
C VAL A 6 6.88 10.41 15.31
N SER A 7 7.65 11.49 15.17
CA SER A 7 8.26 12.22 16.27
C SER A 7 7.49 13.52 16.47
N THR A 8 6.79 13.64 17.59
CA THR A 8 6.41 14.94 18.13
C THR A 8 7.58 15.45 18.98
N PRO A 9 8.10 16.66 18.75
CA PRO A 9 9.19 17.19 19.56
C PRO A 9 8.70 17.44 20.99
N THR A 10 9.11 16.59 21.94
CA THR A 10 9.02 16.86 23.37
C THR A 10 10.09 17.90 23.72
N GLY A 11 9.76 19.17 23.54
CA GLY A 11 10.70 20.25 23.80
C GLY A 11 10.28 21.64 23.34
N PHE A 12 8.99 21.97 23.36
CA PHE A 12 8.55 23.36 23.35
C PHE A 12 7.12 23.43 23.90
N GLN A 13 6.81 24.47 24.67
CA GLN A 13 5.53 24.71 25.32
C GLN A 13 4.34 24.36 24.41
N ALA A 14 3.31 23.79 25.04
CA ALA A 14 2.01 23.53 24.45
C ALA A 14 1.37 24.84 23.94
N THR A 15 1.65 25.18 22.67
CA THR A 15 0.90 26.20 21.91
C THR A 15 0.50 25.62 20.55
N SER A 16 -0.64 24.92 20.56
CA SER A 16 -1.60 24.59 19.48
C SER A 16 -1.20 24.17 18.05
N ARG A 17 0.06 24.09 17.60
CA ARG A 17 0.42 23.47 16.30
C ARG A 17 1.82 22.84 16.35
N GLY A 18 1.90 21.58 16.74
CA GLY A 18 3.15 20.82 16.77
C GLY A 18 3.55 20.33 15.38
N ASN A 19 4.83 20.52 15.00
CA ASN A 19 5.39 19.87 13.82
C ASN A 19 5.64 18.39 14.11
N CYS A 20 5.15 17.52 13.23
CA CYS A 20 5.30 16.07 13.33
C CYS A 20 6.27 15.60 12.23
N ILE A 21 7.37 14.96 12.63
CA ILE A 21 8.33 14.39 11.67
C ILE A 21 8.07 12.89 11.53
N LEU A 22 7.82 12.42 10.30
CA LEU A 22 7.59 11.02 9.99
C LEU A 22 8.84 10.38 9.36
N VAL A 23 9.54 9.54 10.12
CA VAL A 23 10.71 8.81 9.63
C VAL A 23 10.28 7.42 9.20
N THR A 24 10.72 7.01 8.00
CA THR A 24 10.51 5.64 7.52
C THR A 24 11.83 4.92 7.29
N THR A 25 11.99 3.70 7.78
CA THR A 25 13.24 2.92 7.62
C THR A 25 12.97 1.44 7.48
N ARG A 26 13.73 0.71 6.66
CA ARG A 26 13.59 -0.75 6.57
C ARG A 26 14.35 -1.50 7.67
N MET A 27 15.18 -0.80 8.45
CA MET A 27 16.09 -1.39 9.42
C MET A 27 15.62 -1.13 10.86
N LYS A 28 15.31 -2.19 11.60
CA LYS A 28 14.81 -2.11 12.99
C LYS A 28 15.81 -1.42 13.93
N TRP A 29 17.11 -1.69 13.77
CA TRP A 29 18.16 -1.11 14.60
C TRP A 29 18.25 0.42 14.46
N ILE A 30 18.03 0.95 13.24
CA ILE A 30 17.97 2.40 13.00
C ILE A 30 16.73 2.97 13.69
N ALA A 31 15.59 2.28 13.61
CA ALA A 31 14.37 2.78 14.23
C ALA A 31 14.41 2.79 15.77
N SER A 32 15.14 1.86 16.39
CA SER A 32 15.36 1.85 17.84
C SER A 32 16.35 2.90 18.33
N LEU A 33 17.27 3.35 17.46
CA LEU A 33 18.28 4.35 17.84
C LEU A 33 17.70 5.77 17.85
N VAL A 34 16.75 6.06 16.97
CA VAL A 34 16.36 7.44 16.65
C VAL A 34 15.16 7.93 17.47
N VAL A 35 14.33 7.04 18.05
CA VAL A 35 13.02 7.49 18.59
C VAL A 35 12.39 6.54 19.66
N VAL A 36 11.45 7.02 20.50
CA VAL A 36 10.67 6.39 21.66
C VAL A 36 9.60 5.25 21.35
N ASP A 37 8.31 5.49 21.05
CA ASP A 37 7.28 4.67 20.27
C ASP A 37 7.50 4.09 18.83
N LEU A 38 7.93 2.83 18.70
CA LEU A 38 8.12 2.15 17.41
C LEU A 38 6.82 1.53 16.85
N HIS A 39 6.45 1.82 15.60
CA HIS A 39 5.36 1.09 14.91
C HIS A 39 5.90 0.15 13.83
N MET A 40 5.63 -1.14 14.00
CA MET A 40 5.95 -2.16 13.01
C MET A 40 4.78 -2.32 12.05
N LEU A 41 4.98 -1.95 10.78
CA LEU A 41 4.00 -2.22 9.73
C LEU A 41 3.89 -3.73 9.52
N GLY A 42 2.68 -4.24 9.74
CA GLY A 42 2.32 -5.62 9.46
C GLY A 42 2.15 -5.89 7.97
N LYS A 43 1.82 -7.14 7.66
CA LYS A 43 1.31 -7.53 6.35
C LYS A 43 -0.06 -6.89 6.13
N LEU A 44 -0.30 -6.42 4.92
CA LEU A 44 -1.60 -5.91 4.53
C LEU A 44 -2.61 -7.07 4.44
N GLY A 45 -3.86 -6.83 4.85
CA GLY A 45 -4.96 -7.78 4.66
C GLY A 45 -5.18 -8.11 3.19
N GLU A 46 -5.63 -9.32 2.93
CA GLU A 46 -5.91 -9.85 1.59
C GLU A 46 -6.96 -9.02 0.84
N ASP A 47 -8.01 -8.66 1.54
CA ASP A 47 -9.08 -7.75 1.15
C ASP A 47 -8.57 -6.36 0.74
N HIS A 48 -7.63 -5.81 1.50
CA HIS A 48 -6.98 -4.54 1.16
C HIS A 48 -6.03 -4.67 -0.05
N CYS A 49 -5.28 -5.76 -0.18
CA CYS A 49 -4.48 -6.06 -1.36
C CYS A 49 -5.34 -6.12 -2.63
N TRP A 50 -6.51 -6.76 -2.55
CA TRP A 50 -7.47 -6.77 -3.65
C TRP A 50 -7.97 -5.37 -4.01
N SER A 51 -8.23 -4.53 -3.01
CA SER A 51 -8.66 -3.16 -3.24
C SER A 51 -7.60 -2.30 -3.95
N ILE A 52 -6.32 -2.44 -3.57
CA ILE A 52 -5.20 -1.77 -4.24
C ILE A 52 -5.08 -2.22 -5.69
N PHE A 53 -5.18 -3.53 -5.94
CA PHE A 53 -5.16 -4.07 -7.30
C PHE A 53 -6.27 -3.47 -8.15
N LYS A 54 -7.52 -3.48 -7.65
CA LYS A 54 -8.67 -2.93 -8.38
C LYS A 54 -8.47 -1.46 -8.76
N GLN A 55 -8.04 -0.63 -7.80
CA GLN A 55 -7.76 0.78 -8.04
C GLN A 55 -6.66 1.00 -9.09
N ARG A 56 -5.68 0.10 -9.15
CA ARG A 56 -4.56 0.23 -10.08
C ARG A 56 -4.87 -0.32 -11.47
N ALA A 57 -5.64 -1.41 -11.55
CA ALA A 57 -6.05 -2.06 -12.79
C ALA A 57 -7.20 -1.33 -13.48
N PHE A 58 -8.20 -0.86 -12.72
CA PHE A 58 -9.43 -0.27 -13.23
C PHE A 58 -9.62 1.13 -12.64
N VAL A 59 -9.31 2.15 -13.42
CA VAL A 59 -9.42 3.57 -12.99
C VAL A 59 -10.90 3.96 -12.79
N ASP A 60 -11.80 3.39 -13.58
CA ASP A 60 -13.25 3.69 -13.54
C ASP A 60 -14.06 2.76 -12.60
N GLY A 61 -13.39 1.92 -11.81
CA GLY A 61 -14.03 1.08 -10.80
C GLY A 61 -14.90 -0.08 -11.32
N GLN A 62 -15.12 -0.18 -12.63
CA GLN A 62 -15.80 -1.34 -13.23
C GLN A 62 -14.85 -2.53 -13.28
N VAL A 63 -15.12 -3.52 -12.43
CA VAL A 63 -14.45 -4.81 -12.46
C VAL A 63 -15.30 -5.75 -13.32
N PRO A 64 -14.77 -6.32 -14.41
CA PRO A 64 -15.48 -7.32 -15.20
C PRO A 64 -15.85 -8.53 -14.32
N GLU A 65 -17.07 -9.07 -14.43
CA GLU A 65 -17.54 -10.20 -13.61
C GLU A 65 -16.65 -11.45 -13.72
N GLY A 66 -15.95 -11.64 -14.85
CA GLY A 66 -14.99 -12.74 -15.04
C GLY A 66 -13.68 -12.61 -14.24
N LEU A 67 -13.43 -11.48 -13.57
CA LEU A 67 -12.14 -11.19 -12.94
C LEU A 67 -12.05 -11.65 -11.48
N VAL A 68 -13.12 -12.21 -10.91
CA VAL A 68 -13.16 -12.74 -9.54
C VAL A 68 -12.09 -13.83 -9.35
N SER A 69 -11.89 -14.68 -10.36
CA SER A 69 -10.86 -15.71 -10.35
C SER A 69 -9.43 -15.13 -10.36
N MET A 70 -9.21 -14.03 -11.10
CA MET A 70 -7.93 -13.30 -11.04
C MET A 70 -7.72 -12.62 -9.69
N GLY A 71 -8.80 -12.20 -9.02
CA GLY A 71 -8.71 -11.59 -7.71
C GLY A 71 -8.16 -12.51 -6.64
N ASN A 72 -8.66 -13.74 -6.57
CA ASN A 72 -8.13 -14.74 -5.64
C ASN A 72 -6.64 -14.99 -5.88
N ARG A 73 -6.22 -15.13 -7.14
CA ARG A 73 -4.81 -15.35 -7.48
C ARG A 73 -3.94 -14.14 -7.18
N THR A 74 -4.48 -12.94 -7.35
CA THR A 74 -3.80 -11.68 -7.02
C THR A 74 -3.57 -11.58 -5.52
N VAL A 75 -4.61 -11.85 -4.74
CA VAL A 75 -4.58 -11.84 -3.27
C VAL A 75 -3.53 -12.82 -2.75
N GLU A 76 -3.55 -14.05 -3.27
CA GLU A 76 -2.58 -15.09 -2.91
C GLU A 76 -1.13 -14.69 -3.26
N MET A 77 -0.92 -14.08 -4.43
CA MET A 77 0.40 -13.57 -4.83
C MET A 77 0.87 -12.37 -4.01
N CYS A 78 -0.05 -11.56 -3.47
CA CYS A 78 0.33 -10.37 -2.73
C CYS A 78 1.04 -10.70 -1.41
N GLN A 79 0.66 -11.79 -0.74
CA GLN A 79 1.25 -12.22 0.54
C GLN A 79 1.34 -11.10 1.60
N GLY A 80 0.42 -10.12 1.51
CA GLY A 80 0.37 -8.93 2.35
C GLY A 80 1.36 -7.81 2.00
N LEU A 81 1.95 -7.84 0.81
CA LEU A 81 2.77 -6.75 0.27
C LEU A 81 1.94 -5.87 -0.69
N PRO A 82 1.67 -4.59 -0.34
CA PRO A 82 0.90 -3.69 -1.21
C PRO A 82 1.61 -3.39 -2.55
N LEU A 83 2.93 -3.55 -2.58
CA LEU A 83 3.72 -3.35 -3.80
C LEU A 83 3.35 -4.38 -4.87
N THR A 84 3.16 -5.65 -4.49
CA THR A 84 2.78 -6.72 -5.43
C THR A 84 1.41 -6.45 -6.05
N ALA A 85 0.43 -6.06 -5.23
CA ALA A 85 -0.90 -5.67 -5.71
C ALA A 85 -0.84 -4.53 -6.73
N SER A 86 0.02 -3.52 -6.47
CA SER A 86 0.19 -2.37 -7.35
C SER A 86 0.86 -2.74 -8.67
N VAL A 87 1.86 -3.62 -8.65
CA VAL A 87 2.54 -4.08 -9.87
C VAL A 87 1.59 -4.91 -10.73
N LEU A 88 0.90 -5.89 -10.12
CA LEU A 88 -0.07 -6.73 -10.82
C LEU A 88 -1.19 -5.89 -11.43
N GLY A 89 -1.75 -4.93 -10.68
CA GLY A 89 -2.79 -4.06 -11.22
C GLY A 89 -2.30 -3.18 -12.38
N GLY A 90 -1.06 -2.69 -12.30
CA GLY A 90 -0.43 -1.94 -13.40
C GLY A 90 -0.24 -2.78 -14.66
N LEU A 91 0.22 -4.03 -14.50
CA LEU A 91 0.36 -4.99 -15.60
C LEU A 91 -0.99 -5.31 -16.22
N THR A 92 -2.03 -5.56 -15.42
CA THR A 92 -3.39 -5.80 -15.92
C THR A 92 -3.91 -4.61 -16.71
N ARG A 93 -3.66 -3.37 -16.27
CA ARG A 93 -4.00 -2.16 -17.01
C ARG A 93 -3.28 -2.07 -18.36
N SER A 94 -1.99 -2.39 -18.41
CA SER A 94 -1.22 -2.42 -19.67
C SER A 94 -1.69 -3.53 -20.61
N GLN A 95 -2.11 -4.67 -20.08
CA GLN A 95 -2.65 -5.80 -20.85
C GLN A 95 -4.04 -5.51 -21.41
N LEU A 96 -4.90 -4.79 -20.67
CA LEU A 96 -6.21 -4.34 -21.17
C LEU A 96 -6.09 -3.30 -22.30
N CYS A 97 -4.94 -2.63 -22.43
CA CYS A 97 -4.64 -1.74 -23.54
C CYS A 97 -4.10 -2.49 -24.79
N PHE A 98 -3.84 -3.80 -24.70
CA PHE A 98 -3.64 -4.66 -25.87
C PHE A 98 -5.01 -5.14 -26.39
N PRO A 99 -5.21 -5.21 -27.72
CA PRO A 99 -6.44 -4.82 -28.42
C PRO A 99 -7.61 -5.84 -28.34
N THR A 100 -7.96 -6.35 -27.17
CA THR A 100 -8.99 -7.42 -27.06
C THR A 100 -10.32 -7.01 -26.45
N LEU A 101 -10.54 -5.74 -26.07
CA LEU A 101 -11.87 -5.28 -25.66
C LEU A 101 -12.25 -3.93 -26.29
N PRO A 102 -13.48 -3.78 -26.81
CA PRO A 102 -13.97 -2.51 -27.31
C PRO A 102 -14.17 -1.55 -26.14
N CYS A 103 -13.56 -0.37 -26.22
CA CYS A 103 -13.80 0.73 -25.31
C CYS A 103 -15.29 1.14 -25.36
N PRO A 104 -15.98 1.31 -24.22
CA PRO A 104 -17.19 2.12 -24.17
C PRO A 104 -16.87 3.61 -24.31
#